data_AF-A0A970Z5Q6-F1
#
_entry.id   AF-A0A970Z5Q6-F1
#
_cell.length_a   1.000
_cell.length_b   1.000
_cell.length_c   1.000
_cell.angle_alpha   90.00
_cell.angle_beta   90.00
_cell.angle_gamma   90.00
#
_symmetry.space_group_name_H-M   'P 1'
#
loop_
_entity.id
_entity.type
_entity.pdbx_description
1 polymer ?
#
loop_
_entity_poly.entity_id
_entity_poly.type
_entity_poly.pdbx_seq_one_letter_code
_entity_poly.pdbx_strand_id
1 'polypeptide(L)'
;MDSSQVFPKQPATPLRNHTPVFPKQPAAPFPKQPAEINPANQRQVLFHLLVLVLDWTAAGAPTASGPAMRQFTPWARAAGGFLAHHGIHGFLANAPDAAELDDDAAEWGAFLTRWHLLHGARRLTAHELRRDAEPQPTGLGPVRDPWDGLFPTTGAGHLPTVKSLGRRLTGQIGRWRGPYVLRSVTDAHTRARTYWIEHRPDAVNPGIKPANPQTRQNGP
;
A
#
# COMPACT_ATOMS: atom_id res chain seq x y z
N MET A 1 42.22 64.30 -30.95
CA MET A 1 42.72 63.73 -29.68
C MET A 1 41.65 62.79 -29.19
N ASP A 2 41.92 61.51 -29.41
CA ASP A 2 41.08 60.33 -29.23
C ASP A 2 41.19 59.86 -27.76
N SER A 3 40.11 59.40 -27.16
CA SER A 3 40.07 58.84 -25.80
C SER A 3 39.18 57.60 -25.78
N SER A 4 39.66 56.56 -26.45
CA SER A 4 39.17 55.20 -26.30
C SER A 4 39.89 54.55 -25.11
N GLN A 5 39.25 54.51 -23.93
CA GLN A 5 39.76 53.72 -22.81
C GLN A 5 39.54 52.22 -23.08
N VAL A 6 40.64 51.49 -23.16
CA VAL A 6 40.69 50.03 -23.27
C VAL A 6 40.58 49.43 -21.87
N PHE A 7 39.49 48.73 -21.58
CA PHE A 7 39.36 47.88 -20.39
C PHE A 7 40.12 46.56 -20.60
N PRO A 8 40.93 46.07 -19.63
CA PRO A 8 41.58 44.77 -19.74
C PRO A 8 40.54 43.66 -19.58
N LYS A 9 40.52 42.72 -20.54
CA LYS A 9 39.71 41.49 -20.45
C LYS A 9 40.24 40.62 -19.30
N GLN A 10 39.44 40.43 -18.26
CA GLN A 10 39.67 39.37 -17.26
C GLN A 10 39.50 37.99 -17.91
N PRO A 11 40.36 37.00 -17.60
CA PRO A 11 40.18 35.64 -18.08
C PRO A 11 38.99 34.98 -17.38
N ALA A 12 38.11 34.36 -18.17
CA ALA A 12 36.96 33.61 -17.67
C ALA A 12 37.44 32.40 -16.84
N THR A 13 37.12 32.40 -15.55
CA THR A 13 37.32 31.25 -14.67
C THR A 13 36.21 30.22 -14.95
N PRO A 14 36.51 28.93 -15.15
CA PRO A 14 35.47 27.93 -15.42
C PRO A 14 34.59 27.75 -14.17
N LEU A 15 33.27 27.94 -14.34
CA LEU A 15 32.26 27.63 -13.32
C LEU A 15 32.35 26.15 -12.96
N ARG A 16 32.90 25.86 -11.78
CA ARG A 16 32.92 24.53 -11.19
C ARG A 16 31.47 24.18 -10.84
N ASN A 17 30.89 23.20 -11.52
CA ASN A 17 29.58 22.63 -11.20
C ASN A 17 29.60 22.05 -9.77
N HIS A 18 29.26 22.87 -8.78
CA HIS A 18 28.92 22.40 -7.46
C HIS A 18 27.46 21.97 -7.50
N THR A 19 27.23 20.66 -7.66
CA THR A 19 25.94 20.06 -7.30
C THR A 19 25.75 20.32 -5.80
N PRO A 20 24.69 21.02 -5.36
CA PRO A 20 24.43 21.18 -3.94
C PRO A 20 24.08 19.80 -3.38
N VAL A 21 25.00 19.22 -2.61
CA VAL A 21 24.72 18.04 -1.78
C VAL A 21 23.97 18.57 -0.56
N PHE A 22 22.65 18.49 -0.60
CA PHE A 22 21.84 18.72 0.59
C PHE A 22 22.14 17.60 1.59
N PRO A 23 22.69 17.89 2.78
CA PRO A 23 22.81 16.87 3.80
C PRO A 23 21.41 16.34 4.10
N LYS A 24 21.26 15.00 4.13
CA LYS A 24 20.03 14.36 4.61
C LYS A 24 19.81 14.83 6.05
N GLN A 25 18.95 15.82 6.22
CA GLN A 25 18.55 16.27 7.53
C GLN A 25 17.88 15.08 8.22
N PRO A 26 18.38 14.61 9.38
CA PRO A 26 17.69 13.57 10.12
C PRO A 26 16.30 14.11 10.42
N ALA A 27 15.27 13.34 10.04
CA ALA A 27 13.88 13.68 10.31
C ALA A 27 13.76 13.89 11.82
N ALA A 28 13.59 15.15 12.25
CA ALA A 28 13.28 15.44 13.63
C ALA A 28 12.01 14.64 13.97
N PRO A 29 11.97 13.91 15.10
CA PRO A 29 10.76 13.23 15.51
C PRO A 29 9.66 14.28 15.60
N PHE A 30 8.59 14.09 14.83
CA PHE A 30 7.41 14.93 14.93
C PHE A 30 7.02 15.00 16.41
N PRO A 31 6.85 16.21 16.99
CA PRO A 31 6.51 16.34 18.39
C PRO A 31 5.24 15.53 18.66
N LYS A 32 5.31 14.62 19.66
CA LYS A 32 4.22 13.72 20.07
C LYS A 32 3.07 14.44 20.77
N GLN A 33 3.09 15.77 20.82
CA GLN A 33 2.03 16.54 21.45
C GLN A 33 0.90 16.73 20.44
N PRO A 34 -0.36 16.42 20.79
CA PRO A 34 -1.48 16.90 20.00
C PRO A 34 -1.32 18.42 19.94
N ALA A 35 -1.15 18.97 18.74
CA ALA A 35 -1.17 20.41 18.57
C ALA A 35 -2.47 20.89 19.21
N GLU A 36 -2.35 21.61 20.33
CA GLU A 36 -3.50 22.15 21.04
C GLU A 36 -4.26 22.99 20.00
N ILE A 37 -5.51 22.63 19.75
CA ILE A 37 -6.31 23.27 18.70
C ILE A 37 -6.62 24.69 19.20
N ASN A 38 -5.77 25.64 18.88
CA ASN A 38 -5.98 27.04 19.21
C ASN A 38 -7.07 27.60 18.28
N PRO A 39 -8.22 28.06 18.81
CA PRO A 39 -9.31 28.58 18.00
C PRO A 39 -8.94 29.83 17.19
N ALA A 40 -7.90 30.59 17.60
CA ALA A 40 -7.37 31.68 16.80
C ALA A 40 -6.71 31.18 15.50
N ASN A 41 -5.97 30.06 15.58
CA ASN A 41 -5.33 29.44 14.42
C ASN A 41 -6.38 28.88 13.45
N GLN A 42 -7.47 28.30 13.97
CA GLN A 42 -8.57 27.82 13.13
C GLN A 42 -9.20 28.92 12.29
N ARG A 43 -9.49 30.08 12.89
CA ARG A 43 -10.07 31.23 12.17
C ARG A 43 -9.15 31.72 11.06
N GLN A 44 -7.85 31.82 11.34
CA GLN A 44 -6.87 32.27 10.37
C GLN A 44 -6.73 31.28 9.20
N VAL A 45 -6.64 29.98 9.49
CA VAL A 45 -6.60 28.93 8.45
C VAL A 45 -7.85 28.95 7.60
N LEU A 46 -9.04 29.06 8.23
CA LEU A 46 -10.31 29.09 7.51
C LEU A 46 -10.41 30.33 6.60
N PHE A 47 -10.01 31.50 7.10
CA PHE A 47 -10.01 32.73 6.31
C PHE A 47 -9.13 32.58 5.07
N HIS A 48 -7.88 32.11 5.23
CA HIS A 48 -6.98 31.90 4.11
C HIS A 48 -7.52 30.85 3.13
N LEU A 49 -8.09 29.75 3.62
CA LEU A 49 -8.69 28.73 2.77
C LEU A 49 -9.85 29.30 1.94
N LEU A 50 -10.73 30.12 2.55
CA LEU A 50 -11.83 30.76 1.83
C LEU A 50 -11.33 31.71 0.74
N VAL A 51 -10.27 32.48 1.01
CA VAL A 51 -9.64 33.35 -0.01
C VAL A 51 -9.11 32.53 -1.18
N LEU A 52 -8.41 31.42 -0.91
CA LEU A 52 -7.89 30.53 -1.95
C LEU A 52 -9.01 29.88 -2.77
N VAL A 53 -10.12 29.51 -2.13
CA VAL A 53 -11.30 28.94 -2.80
C VAL A 53 -11.97 29.98 -3.68
N LEU A 54 -12.15 31.21 -3.20
CA LEU A 54 -12.73 32.30 -3.97
C LEU A 54 -11.90 32.59 -5.23
N ASP A 55 -10.59 32.71 -5.09
CA ASP A 55 -9.66 32.91 -6.20
C ASP A 55 -9.75 31.78 -7.24
N TRP A 56 -9.74 30.52 -6.78
CA TRP A 56 -9.90 29.35 -7.66
C TRP A 56 -11.24 29.35 -8.40
N THR A 57 -12.34 29.68 -7.72
CA THR A 57 -13.67 29.76 -8.37
C THR A 57 -13.77 30.93 -9.36
N ALA A 58 -13.14 32.07 -9.06
CA ALA A 58 -13.09 33.21 -9.96
C ALA A 58 -12.29 32.90 -11.24
N ALA A 59 -11.28 32.04 -11.15
CA ALA A 59 -10.51 31.52 -12.28
C ALA A 59 -11.26 30.43 -13.10
N GLY A 60 -12.54 30.17 -12.81
CA GLY A 60 -13.35 29.17 -13.51
C GLY A 60 -13.23 27.75 -12.95
N ALA A 61 -12.72 27.61 -11.73
CA ALA A 61 -12.56 26.34 -11.02
C ALA A 61 -11.86 25.27 -11.87
N PRO A 62 -10.64 25.53 -12.39
CA PRO A 62 -9.91 24.57 -13.20
C PRO A 62 -9.75 23.25 -12.45
N THR A 63 -10.01 22.14 -13.12
CA THR A 63 -9.88 20.79 -12.58
C THR A 63 -8.62 20.13 -13.11
N ALA A 64 -7.96 19.32 -12.29
CA ALA A 64 -6.79 18.58 -12.73
C ALA A 64 -7.21 17.37 -13.58
N SER A 65 -6.56 17.21 -14.73
CA SER A 65 -6.52 15.95 -15.48
C SER A 65 -5.43 15.06 -14.85
N GLY A 66 -5.83 14.12 -14.00
CA GLY A 66 -4.88 13.27 -13.28
C GLY A 66 -5.44 11.89 -12.93
N PRO A 67 -4.61 11.01 -12.33
CA PRO A 67 -4.98 9.65 -11.96
C PRO A 67 -6.25 9.63 -11.11
N ALA A 68 -7.24 8.87 -11.58
CA ALA A 68 -8.54 8.77 -10.95
C ALA A 68 -8.52 7.74 -9.82
N MET A 69 -8.75 8.16 -8.57
CA MET A 69 -9.06 7.24 -7.47
C MET A 69 -10.49 6.72 -7.65
N ARG A 70 -10.66 5.57 -8.36
CA ARG A 70 -11.94 4.84 -8.55
C ARG A 70 -13.21 5.70 -8.38
N GLN A 71 -13.93 5.55 -7.26
CA GLN A 71 -15.20 6.24 -6.99
C GLN A 71 -15.09 7.70 -6.49
N PHE A 72 -13.90 8.20 -6.17
CA PHE A 72 -13.66 9.57 -5.67
C PHE A 72 -13.19 10.55 -6.76
N THR A 73 -13.35 10.16 -8.02
CA THR A 73 -12.81 10.86 -9.19
C THR A 73 -13.23 12.34 -9.31
N PRO A 74 -14.50 12.75 -9.12
CA PRO A 74 -14.90 14.15 -9.28
C PRO A 74 -14.30 15.07 -8.21
N TRP A 75 -14.34 14.64 -6.95
CA TRP A 75 -13.76 15.40 -5.84
C TRP A 75 -12.24 15.50 -5.97
N ALA A 76 -11.56 14.40 -6.29
CA ALA A 76 -10.11 14.38 -6.46
C ALA A 76 -9.64 15.31 -7.59
N ARG A 77 -10.40 15.40 -8.69
CA ARG A 77 -10.11 16.33 -9.80
C ARG A 77 -10.27 17.80 -9.39
N ALA A 78 -11.31 18.11 -8.61
CA ALA A 78 -11.51 19.45 -8.06
C ALA A 78 -10.40 19.82 -7.08
N ALA A 79 -10.06 18.93 -6.14
CA ALA A 79 -8.98 19.15 -5.18
C ALA A 79 -7.60 19.28 -5.87
N GLY A 80 -7.31 18.43 -6.86
CA GLY A 80 -6.07 18.52 -7.63
C GLY A 80 -5.99 19.79 -8.46
N GLY A 81 -7.11 20.24 -9.03
CA GLY A 81 -7.20 21.49 -9.78
C GLY A 81 -7.02 22.72 -8.90
N PHE A 82 -7.66 22.73 -7.73
CA PHE A 82 -7.47 23.75 -6.69
C PHE A 82 -5.99 23.87 -6.27
N LEU A 83 -5.34 22.74 -5.98
CA LEU A 83 -3.92 22.74 -5.59
C LEU A 83 -3.01 23.19 -6.73
N ALA A 84 -3.26 22.71 -7.96
CA ALA A 84 -2.46 23.07 -9.13
C ALA A 84 -2.58 24.57 -9.48
N HIS A 85 -3.78 25.15 -9.36
CA HIS A 85 -4.01 26.59 -9.53
C HIS A 85 -3.16 27.43 -8.59
N HIS A 86 -2.94 26.95 -7.36
CA HIS A 86 -2.10 27.58 -6.34
C HIS A 86 -0.62 27.12 -6.38
N GLY A 87 -0.17 26.51 -7.49
CA GLY A 87 1.23 26.09 -7.68
C GLY A 87 1.66 24.84 -6.90
N ILE A 88 0.71 24.13 -6.28
CA ILE A 88 0.96 22.89 -5.55
C ILE A 88 0.72 21.71 -6.49
N HIS A 89 1.81 21.17 -7.03
CA HIS A 89 1.78 20.04 -7.95
C HIS A 89 2.04 18.71 -7.23
N GLY A 90 1.76 17.59 -7.92
CA GLY A 90 2.03 16.24 -7.41
C GLY A 90 0.92 15.66 -6.52
N PHE A 91 -0.25 16.29 -6.43
CA PHE A 91 -1.42 15.72 -5.77
C PHE A 91 -1.75 14.35 -6.38
N LEU A 92 -1.80 13.31 -5.55
CA LEU A 92 -2.02 11.90 -5.95
C LEU A 92 -1.00 11.33 -6.95
N ALA A 93 0.21 11.89 -7.05
CA ALA A 93 1.24 11.35 -7.95
C ALA A 93 1.67 9.91 -7.61
N ASN A 94 1.50 9.47 -6.37
CA ASN A 94 1.78 8.11 -5.90
C ASN A 94 0.55 7.19 -5.91
N ALA A 95 -0.58 7.62 -6.47
CA ALA A 95 -1.81 6.82 -6.50
C ALA A 95 -1.66 5.48 -7.25
N PRO A 96 -0.90 5.38 -8.36
CA PRO A 96 -0.63 4.09 -9.00
C PRO A 96 0.08 3.11 -8.07
N ASP A 97 1.16 3.54 -7.42
CA ASP A 97 1.91 2.71 -6.46
C ASP A 97 1.01 2.26 -5.29
N ALA A 98 0.14 3.16 -4.80
CA ALA A 98 -0.79 2.83 -3.73
C ALA A 98 -1.86 1.81 -4.16
N ALA A 99 -2.29 1.84 -5.43
CA ALA A 99 -3.24 0.87 -5.98
C ALA A 99 -2.60 -0.51 -6.16
N GLU A 100 -1.37 -0.57 -6.68
CA GLU A 100 -0.61 -1.84 -6.78
C GLU A 100 -0.42 -2.50 -5.40
N LEU A 101 -0.17 -1.69 -4.36
CA LEU A 101 -0.07 -2.20 -2.98
C LEU A 101 -1.39 -2.79 -2.46
N ASP A 102 -2.55 -2.27 -2.89
CA ASP A 102 -3.87 -2.77 -2.51
C ASP A 102 -4.23 -4.06 -3.26
N ASP A 103 -3.93 -4.13 -4.55
CA ASP A 103 -4.11 -5.35 -5.35
C ASP A 103 -3.21 -6.48 -4.84
N ASP A 104 -1.94 -6.20 -4.51
CA ASP A 104 -1.04 -7.13 -3.83
C ASP A 104 -1.64 -7.59 -2.48
N ALA A 105 -2.17 -6.65 -1.69
CA ALA A 105 -2.80 -6.97 -0.42
C ALA A 105 -3.99 -7.93 -0.57
N ALA A 106 -4.82 -7.73 -1.61
CA ALA A 106 -5.96 -8.57 -1.94
C ALA A 106 -5.53 -9.97 -2.42
N GLU A 107 -4.54 -10.07 -3.32
CA GLU A 107 -3.98 -11.34 -3.79
C GLU A 107 -3.47 -12.18 -2.60
N TRP A 108 -2.69 -11.56 -1.72
CA TRP A 108 -2.20 -12.23 -0.51
C TRP A 108 -3.33 -12.64 0.42
N GLY A 109 -4.38 -11.82 0.58
CA GLY A 109 -5.55 -12.20 1.38
C GLY A 109 -6.27 -13.44 0.85
N ALA A 110 -6.47 -13.52 -0.47
CA ALA A 110 -7.09 -14.67 -1.11
C ALA A 110 -6.21 -15.94 -0.96
N PHE A 111 -4.91 -15.81 -1.18
CA PHE A 111 -3.96 -16.90 -0.98
C PHE A 111 -3.94 -17.44 0.45
N LEU A 112 -3.84 -16.57 1.47
CA LEU A 112 -3.82 -17.02 2.88
C LEU A 112 -5.14 -17.67 3.30
N THR A 113 -6.26 -17.16 2.78
CA THR A 113 -7.58 -17.79 2.97
C THR A 113 -7.60 -19.20 2.39
N ARG A 114 -7.16 -19.35 1.13
CA ARG A 114 -7.11 -20.67 0.48
C ARG A 114 -6.15 -21.63 1.18
N TRP A 115 -4.99 -21.15 1.60
CA TRP A 115 -4.05 -21.94 2.42
C TRP A 115 -4.74 -22.46 3.66
N HIS A 116 -5.40 -21.59 4.44
CA HIS A 116 -6.07 -22.02 5.66
C HIS A 116 -7.17 -23.06 5.38
N LEU A 117 -7.92 -22.94 4.28
CA LEU A 117 -8.90 -23.95 3.87
C LEU A 117 -8.26 -25.31 3.53
N LEU A 118 -7.07 -25.31 2.92
CA LEU A 118 -6.38 -26.55 2.51
C LEU A 118 -5.60 -27.23 3.64
N HIS A 119 -5.02 -26.44 4.55
CA HIS A 119 -4.04 -26.94 5.51
C HIS A 119 -4.31 -26.51 6.96
N GLY A 120 -5.30 -25.67 7.22
CA GLY A 120 -5.63 -25.16 8.55
C GLY A 120 -4.44 -24.44 9.21
N ALA A 121 -4.12 -24.85 10.43
CA ALA A 121 -2.99 -24.35 11.21
C ALA A 121 -1.70 -25.19 11.05
N ARG A 122 -1.65 -26.11 10.06
CA ARG A 122 -0.49 -26.96 9.83
C ARG A 122 0.74 -26.11 9.46
N ARG A 123 1.86 -26.44 10.09
CA ARG A 123 3.16 -25.83 9.78
C ARG A 123 3.74 -26.45 8.53
N LEU A 124 4.15 -25.61 7.59
CA LEU A 124 4.67 -26.00 6.29
C LEU A 124 5.95 -25.24 5.95
N THR A 125 6.88 -25.93 5.31
CA THR A 125 8.05 -25.31 4.69
C THR A 125 7.69 -24.70 3.33
N ALA A 126 8.49 -23.74 2.86
CA ALA A 126 8.35 -23.21 1.50
C ALA A 126 8.49 -24.29 0.41
N HIS A 127 9.23 -25.37 0.70
CA HIS A 127 9.39 -26.50 -0.21
C HIS A 127 8.10 -27.31 -0.33
N GLU A 128 7.47 -27.64 0.80
CA GLU A 128 6.19 -28.35 0.82
C GLU A 128 5.10 -27.55 0.13
N LEU A 129 4.99 -26.25 0.42
CA LEU A 129 4.01 -25.37 -0.25
C LEU A 129 4.20 -25.31 -1.76
N ARG A 130 5.46 -25.25 -2.22
CA ARG A 130 5.75 -25.18 -3.65
C ARG A 130 5.43 -26.50 -4.36
N ARG A 131 5.64 -27.63 -3.69
CA ARG A 131 5.24 -28.96 -4.21
C ARG A 131 3.72 -29.10 -4.24
N ASP A 132 3.04 -28.63 -3.20
CA ASP A 132 1.56 -28.68 -3.10
C ASP A 132 0.88 -27.77 -4.15
N ALA A 133 1.62 -26.84 -4.76
CA ALA A 133 1.17 -25.99 -5.86
C ALA A 133 1.34 -26.63 -7.26
N GLU A 134 2.01 -27.78 -7.36
CA GLU A 134 2.19 -28.43 -8.65
C GLU A 134 0.88 -29.08 -9.10
N PRO A 135 0.42 -28.82 -10.34
CA PRO A 135 -0.79 -29.43 -10.85
C PRO A 135 -0.62 -30.94 -10.91
N GLN A 136 -1.39 -31.67 -10.11
CA GLN A 136 -1.29 -33.13 -10.06
C GLN A 136 -2.07 -33.74 -11.23
N PRO A 137 -1.44 -34.63 -12.03
CA PRO A 137 -2.15 -35.33 -13.08
C PRO A 137 -3.12 -36.32 -12.43
N THR A 138 -4.41 -35.98 -12.43
CA THR A 138 -5.46 -36.96 -12.13
C THR A 138 -5.52 -37.89 -13.32
N GLY A 139 -5.09 -39.15 -13.18
CA GLY A 139 -4.87 -40.08 -14.29
C GLY A 139 -6.07 -40.34 -15.23
N LEU A 140 -7.25 -39.76 -14.97
CA LEU A 140 -8.48 -39.91 -15.77
C LEU A 140 -9.35 -38.62 -15.85
N GLY A 141 -8.80 -37.42 -15.61
CA GLY A 141 -9.62 -36.18 -15.63
C GLY A 141 -8.82 -34.88 -15.82
N PRO A 142 -9.48 -33.71 -15.95
CA PRO A 142 -8.80 -32.43 -16.07
C PRO A 142 -7.92 -32.18 -14.85
N VAL A 143 -6.74 -31.59 -15.10
CA VAL A 143 -5.78 -31.19 -14.07
C VAL A 143 -6.49 -30.26 -13.08
N ARG A 144 -6.57 -30.67 -11.81
CA ARG A 144 -7.23 -29.88 -10.76
C ARG A 144 -6.17 -29.11 -9.99
N ASP A 145 -6.21 -27.78 -10.07
CA ASP A 145 -5.40 -26.92 -9.22
C ASP A 145 -6.00 -26.87 -7.80
N PRO A 146 -5.32 -27.38 -6.76
CA PRO A 146 -5.80 -27.28 -5.38
C PRO A 146 -5.94 -25.83 -4.91
N TRP A 147 -5.19 -24.90 -5.50
CA TRP A 147 -5.14 -23.49 -5.12
C TRP A 147 -6.11 -22.61 -5.89
N ASP A 148 -6.83 -23.16 -6.88
CA ASP A 148 -7.83 -22.44 -7.67
C ASP A 148 -7.28 -21.13 -8.30
N GLY A 149 -6.02 -21.17 -8.76
CA GLY A 149 -5.32 -20.01 -9.32
C GLY A 149 -4.85 -18.98 -8.29
N LEU A 150 -5.10 -19.17 -7.00
CA LEU A 150 -4.75 -18.22 -5.93
C LEU A 150 -3.32 -18.41 -5.41
N PHE A 151 -2.53 -19.31 -6.00
CA PHE A 151 -1.13 -19.47 -5.61
C PHE A 151 -0.30 -18.31 -6.16
N PRO A 152 0.55 -17.64 -5.36
CA PRO A 152 1.31 -16.49 -5.82
C PRO A 152 2.21 -16.85 -6.99
N THR A 153 2.03 -16.19 -8.13
CA THR A 153 2.83 -16.42 -9.35
C THR A 153 3.85 -15.29 -9.56
N THR A 154 4.84 -15.51 -10.42
CA THR A 154 5.75 -14.44 -10.87
C THR A 154 5.03 -13.52 -11.87
N GLY A 155 5.61 -12.36 -12.19
CA GLY A 155 5.02 -11.46 -13.21
C GLY A 155 4.85 -12.09 -14.61
N ALA A 156 5.48 -13.24 -14.87
CA ALA A 156 5.30 -14.03 -16.09
C ALA A 156 4.21 -15.13 -15.96
N GLY A 157 3.49 -15.20 -14.84
CA GLY A 157 2.44 -16.19 -14.59
C GLY A 157 2.95 -17.58 -14.16
N HIS A 158 4.25 -17.75 -13.94
CA HIS A 158 4.82 -19.03 -13.53
C HIS A 158 4.86 -19.20 -12.01
N LEU A 159 4.83 -20.45 -11.55
CA LEU A 159 5.02 -20.76 -10.13
C LEU A 159 6.44 -20.34 -9.68
N PRO A 160 6.57 -19.63 -8.55
CA PRO A 160 7.86 -19.15 -8.05
C PRO A 160 8.76 -20.32 -7.62
N THR A 161 10.07 -20.13 -7.68
CA THR A 161 11.02 -21.09 -7.07
C THR A 161 10.85 -21.11 -5.54
N VAL A 162 11.25 -22.20 -4.88
CA VAL A 162 11.20 -22.33 -3.40
C VAL A 162 11.87 -21.14 -2.71
N LYS A 163 13.02 -20.69 -3.22
CA LYS A 163 13.76 -19.54 -2.69
C LYS A 163 13.01 -18.22 -2.87
N SER A 164 12.41 -18.00 -4.04
CA SER A 164 11.62 -16.81 -4.33
C SER A 164 10.35 -16.77 -3.47
N LEU A 165 9.65 -17.91 -3.37
CA LEU A 165 8.48 -18.07 -2.51
C LEU A 165 8.81 -17.78 -1.04
N GLY A 166 9.90 -18.35 -0.51
CA GLY A 166 10.33 -18.08 0.87
C GLY A 166 10.64 -16.60 1.14
N ARG A 167 11.24 -15.89 0.17
CA ARG A 167 11.48 -14.44 0.27
C ARG A 167 10.16 -13.67 0.28
N ARG A 168 9.23 -14.00 -0.61
CA ARG A 168 7.90 -13.37 -0.69
C ARG A 168 7.09 -13.60 0.60
N LEU A 169 7.06 -14.83 1.09
CA LEU A 169 6.41 -15.18 2.36
C LEU A 169 7.01 -14.38 3.53
N THR A 170 8.33 -14.22 3.56
CA THR A 170 9.00 -13.44 4.61
C THR A 170 8.50 -11.99 4.68
N GLY A 171 8.19 -11.37 3.55
CA GLY A 171 7.63 -10.01 3.49
C GLY A 171 6.22 -9.89 4.06
N GLN A 172 5.47 -10.99 4.14
CA GLN A 172 4.08 -11.03 4.62
C GLN A 172 3.94 -11.48 6.07
N ILE A 173 5.03 -11.91 6.73
CA ILE A 173 4.99 -12.35 8.12
C ILE A 173 4.47 -11.22 9.00
N GLY A 174 3.48 -11.53 9.85
CA GLY A 174 2.91 -10.60 10.80
C GLY A 174 1.96 -9.53 10.22
N ARG A 175 1.75 -9.52 8.90
CA ARG A 175 0.76 -8.66 8.26
C ARG A 175 -0.60 -9.35 8.25
N TRP A 176 -1.60 -8.71 8.84
CA TRP A 176 -2.98 -9.19 8.80
C TRP A 176 -3.58 -8.97 7.42
N ARG A 177 -4.21 -10.01 6.87
CA ARG A 177 -4.97 -9.97 5.61
C ARG A 177 -6.36 -10.55 5.91
N GLY A 178 -7.32 -9.66 6.13
CA GLY A 178 -8.62 -10.06 6.67
C GLY A 178 -8.46 -10.77 8.04
N PRO A 179 -9.06 -11.95 8.26
CA PRO A 179 -8.98 -12.66 9.53
C PRO A 179 -7.70 -13.51 9.69
N TYR A 180 -6.81 -13.53 8.68
CA TYR A 180 -5.64 -14.41 8.66
C TYR A 180 -4.33 -13.62 8.78
N VAL A 181 -3.36 -14.22 9.47
CA VAL A 181 -1.97 -13.73 9.52
C VAL A 181 -0.99 -14.88 9.30
N LEU A 182 0.04 -14.60 8.49
CA LEU A 182 1.12 -15.53 8.28
C LEU A 182 2.12 -15.44 9.45
N ARG A 183 2.40 -16.58 10.08
CA ARG A 183 3.44 -16.73 11.11
C ARG A 183 4.55 -17.61 10.59
N SER A 184 5.72 -17.50 11.23
CA SER A 184 6.84 -18.37 10.92
C SER A 184 7.72 -18.62 12.14
N VAL A 185 8.39 -19.77 12.14
CA VAL A 185 9.48 -20.08 13.07
C VAL A 185 10.61 -20.70 12.27
N THR A 186 11.84 -20.31 12.62
CA THR A 186 13.03 -20.98 12.10
C THR A 186 13.38 -22.12 13.04
N ASP A 187 13.46 -23.33 12.50
CA ASP A 187 13.91 -24.51 13.25
C ASP A 187 15.40 -24.39 13.58
N ALA A 188 15.76 -24.56 14.84
CA ALA A 188 17.15 -24.39 15.30
C ALA A 188 18.09 -25.50 14.77
N HIS A 189 17.56 -26.69 14.51
CA HIS A 189 18.32 -27.86 14.12
C HIS A 189 18.50 -27.94 12.59
N THR A 190 17.41 -27.71 11.84
CA THR A 190 17.46 -27.78 10.36
C THR A 190 17.73 -26.43 9.71
N ARG A 191 17.68 -25.33 10.48
CA ARG A 191 17.68 -23.93 9.98
C ARG A 191 16.58 -23.65 8.94
N ALA A 192 15.63 -24.56 8.78
CA ALA A 192 14.52 -24.41 7.86
C ALA A 192 13.46 -23.51 8.49
N ARG A 193 12.90 -22.59 7.69
CA ARG A 193 11.77 -21.77 8.13
C ARG A 193 10.46 -22.48 7.81
N THR A 194 9.65 -22.68 8.83
CA THR A 194 8.27 -23.18 8.70
C THR A 194 7.29 -22.04 8.88
N TYR A 195 6.17 -22.12 8.18
CA TYR A 195 5.13 -21.12 8.12
C TYR A 195 3.78 -21.75 8.47
N TRP A 196 2.90 -21.00 9.12
CA TRP A 196 1.51 -21.41 9.35
C TRP A 196 0.59 -20.21 9.36
N ILE A 197 -0.69 -20.48 9.13
CA ILE A 197 -1.73 -19.45 9.22
C ILE A 197 -2.32 -19.48 10.61
N GLU A 198 -2.35 -18.31 11.24
CA GLU A 198 -3.11 -18.05 12.45
C GLU A 198 -4.37 -17.28 12.05
N HIS A 199 -5.52 -17.72 12.58
CA HIS A 199 -6.81 -17.09 12.38
C HIS A 199 -7.19 -16.30 13.62
N ARG A 200 -7.66 -15.07 13.44
CA ARG A 200 -8.20 -14.26 14.54
C ARG A 200 -9.63 -14.74 14.87
N PRO A 201 -9.90 -15.26 16.08
CA PRO A 201 -11.23 -15.72 16.45
C PRO A 201 -12.29 -14.59 16.58
N ASP A 202 -11.88 -13.32 16.48
CA ASP A 202 -12.66 -12.15 16.90
C ASP A 202 -12.80 -11.07 15.81
N ALA A 203 -13.10 -11.48 14.58
CA ALA A 203 -13.91 -10.67 13.67
C ALA A 203 -15.33 -11.22 13.69
N VAL A 204 -16.08 -10.92 14.76
CA VAL A 204 -17.55 -10.98 14.70
C VAL A 204 -17.96 -10.18 13.47
N ASN A 205 -18.51 -10.85 12.46
CA ASN A 205 -19.25 -10.20 11.40
C ASN A 205 -20.47 -9.53 12.07
N PRO A 206 -20.59 -8.18 12.12
CA PRO A 206 -21.75 -7.55 12.75
C PRO A 206 -23.08 -7.85 12.03
N GLY A 207 -23.08 -8.63 10.94
CA GLY A 207 -24.26 -9.00 10.17
C GLY A 207 -24.93 -10.33 10.49
N ILE A 208 -24.42 -11.17 11.40
CA ILE A 208 -25.10 -12.41 11.79
C ILE A 208 -25.35 -12.38 13.30
N LYS A 209 -26.55 -11.95 13.69
CA LYS A 209 -27.04 -12.19 15.05
C LYS A 209 -27.02 -13.72 15.28
N PRO A 210 -26.43 -14.22 16.38
CA PRO A 210 -26.64 -15.61 16.75
C PRO A 210 -28.15 -15.83 16.92
N ALA A 211 -28.67 -16.86 16.24
CA ALA A 211 -30.04 -17.30 16.41
C ALA A 211 -30.26 -17.59 17.90
N ASN A 212 -31.16 -16.84 18.52
CA ASN A 212 -31.48 -16.93 19.94
C ASN A 212 -32.00 -18.34 20.28
N PRO A 213 -31.36 -19.12 21.16
CA PRO A 213 -31.88 -20.41 21.60
C PRO A 213 -32.85 -20.20 22.77
N GLN A 214 -33.98 -19.54 22.51
CA GLN A 214 -35.08 -19.40 23.49
C GLN A 214 -36.42 -19.30 22.75
N THR A 215 -36.93 -20.42 22.24
CA THR A 215 -38.39 -20.66 22.15
C THR A 215 -38.68 -22.15 21.94
N ARG A 216 -38.66 -22.92 23.03
CA ARG A 216 -39.57 -24.06 23.24
C ARG A 216 -39.80 -24.25 24.73
N GLN A 217 -40.70 -23.45 25.29
CA GLN A 217 -41.51 -23.84 26.43
C GLN A 217 -42.97 -23.42 26.19
N ASN A 218 -43.87 -24.36 26.49
CA ASN A 218 -45.33 -24.29 26.63
C ASN A 218 -46.11 -24.26 25.30
N GLY A 219 -47.09 -25.11 25.00
CA GLY A 219 -47.88 -26.18 25.64
C GLY A 219 -48.87 -26.67 24.54
N PRO A 220 -49.91 -27.49 24.79
CA PRO A 220 -50.63 -27.72 26.05
C PRO A 220 -50.35 -29.06 26.73
#